data_AF-A0A3N9UMM6-F1
#
_entry.id   AF-A0A3N9UMM6-F1
#
_cell.length_a   1.000
_cell.length_b   1.000
_cell.length_c   1.000
_cell.angle_alpha   90.00
_cell.angle_beta   90.00
_cell.angle_gamma   90.00
#
_symmetry.space_group_name_H-M   'P 1'
#
loop_
_entity.id
_entity.type
_entity.pdbx_description
1 polymer ?
#
loop_
_entity_poly.entity_id
_entity_poly.type
_entity_poly.pdbx_seq_one_letter_code
_entity_poly.pdbx_strand_id
1 'polypeptide(L)' 'MKLHHIMILSLLAAALGDIILLKYNRSEEDAWETYRVEHHCTPVGHTDGSNRAGYQCDDGQVHYRWRQMR' A
#
# COMPACT_ATOMS: atom_id res chain seq x y z
N MET A 1 24.51 -3.52 -33.77
CA MET A 1 23.50 -4.54 -33.38
C MET A 1 23.54 -4.89 -31.89
N LYS A 2 24.69 -5.32 -31.32
CA LYS A 2 24.78 -5.72 -29.89
C LYS A 2 24.39 -4.63 -28.88
N LEU A 3 24.74 -3.37 -29.13
CA LEU A 3 24.38 -2.24 -28.26
C LEU A 3 22.86 -1.99 -28.17
N HIS A 4 22.11 -2.20 -29.26
CA HIS A 4 20.66 -2.03 -29.26
C HIS A 4 19.98 -3.11 -28.41
N HIS A 5 20.46 -4.35 -28.46
CA HIS A 5 19.91 -5.42 -27.63
C HIS A 5 20.17 -5.20 -26.15
N ILE A 6 21.35 -4.69 -25.79
CA ILE A 6 21.68 -4.33 -24.39
C ILE A 6 20.76 -3.20 -23.91
N MET A 7 20.55 -2.17 -24.72
CA MET A 7 19.67 -1.05 -24.39
C MET A 7 18.20 -1.47 -24.25
N ILE A 8 17.71 -2.36 -25.12
CA ILE A 8 16.34 -2.90 -25.04
C ILE A 8 16.19 -3.77 -23.78
N LEU A 9 17.18 -4.61 -23.47
CA LEU A 9 17.18 -5.43 -22.26
C LEU A 9 17.16 -4.58 -20.98
N SER A 10 17.94 -3.50 -20.94
CA SER A 10 17.96 -2.63 -19.76
C SER A 10 16.63 -1.89 -19.56
N LEU A 11 15.99 -1.44 -20.65
CA LEU A 11 14.67 -0.83 -20.60
C LEU A 11 13.60 -1.81 -20.12
N LEU A 12 13.62 -3.05 -20.61
CA LEU A 12 12.71 -4.11 -20.16
C LEU A 12 12.90 -4.43 -18.68
N ALA A 13 14.14 -4.53 -18.22
CA ALA A 13 14.43 -4.80 -16.82
C ALA A 13 13.91 -3.68 -15.90
N ALA A 14 14.08 -2.41 -16.28
CA ALA A 14 13.55 -1.27 -15.52
C ALA A 14 12.02 -1.30 -15.45
N ALA A 15 11.34 -1.50 -16.59
CA ALA A 15 9.88 -1.58 -16.64
C ALA A 15 9.32 -2.74 -15.81
N LEU A 16 9.98 -3.90 -15.82
CA LEU A 16 9.59 -5.03 -14.97
C LEU A 16 9.77 -4.72 -13.48
N GLY A 17 10.83 -4.02 -13.11
CA GLY A 17 11.06 -3.55 -11.74
C GLY A 17 9.93 -2.66 -11.24
N ASP A 18 9.52 -1.67 -12.03
CA ASP A 18 8.42 -0.77 -11.69
C ASP A 18 7.08 -1.51 -11.53
N ILE A 19 6.80 -2.48 -12.41
CA ILE A 19 5.58 -3.30 -12.34
C ILE A 19 5.55 -4.13 -11.04
N ILE A 20 6.69 -4.73 -10.66
CA ILE A 20 6.79 -5.53 -9.44
C ILE A 20 6.52 -4.65 -8.21
N LEU A 21 7.14 -3.47 -8.16
CA LEU A 21 7.02 -2.54 -7.04
C LEU A 21 5.58 -2.00 -6.92
N LEU A 22 4.95 -1.67 -8.05
CA LEU A 22 3.55 -1.26 -8.09
C LEU A 22 2.60 -2.37 -7.63
N LYS A 23 2.86 -3.62 -8.02
CA LYS A 23 2.07 -4.78 -7.59
C LYS A 23 2.21 -5.02 -6.09
N TYR A 24 3.43 -4.91 -5.56
CA TYR A 24 3.69 -5.06 -4.13
C TYR A 24 2.91 -4.02 -3.31
N ASN A 25 3.02 -2.74 -3.67
CA ASN A 25 2.28 -1.67 -3.01
C ASN A 25 0.76 -1.89 -3.05
N ARG A 26 0.24 -2.37 -4.18
CA ARG A 26 -1.19 -2.68 -4.31
C ARG A 26 -1.63 -3.82 -3.38
N SER A 27 -0.79 -4.85 -3.23
CA SER A 27 -1.08 -5.97 -2.33
C SER A 27 -1.23 -5.52 -0.86
N GLU A 28 -0.41 -4.56 -0.41
CA GLU A 28 -0.53 -4.02 0.95
C GLU A 28 -1.81 -3.19 1.13
N GLU A 29 -2.23 -2.47 0.10
CA GLU A 29 -3.51 -1.75 0.10
C GLU A 29 -4.71 -2.70 0.14
N ASP A 30 -4.69 -3.76 -0.66
CA ASP A 30 -5.76 -4.77 -0.69
C ASP A 30 -5.86 -5.51 0.66
N ALA A 31 -4.72 -5.77 1.32
CA ALA A 31 -4.69 -6.37 2.66
C ALA A 31 -5.28 -5.43 3.72
N TRP A 32 -4.95 -4.13 3.66
CA TRP A 32 -5.53 -3.14 4.56
C TRP A 32 -7.04 -2.99 4.37
N GLU A 33 -7.51 -2.95 3.13
CA GLU A 33 -8.94 -2.85 2.82
C GLU A 33 -9.70 -4.06 3.39
N THR A 34 -9.14 -5.26 3.21
CA THR A 34 -9.71 -6.50 3.76
C THR A 34 -9.78 -6.46 5.28
N TYR A 35 -8.68 -6.10 5.94
CA TYR A 35 -8.63 -5.96 7.41
C TYR A 35 -9.67 -4.98 7.93
N ARG A 36 -9.80 -3.82 7.29
CA ARG A 36 -10.77 -2.78 7.68
C ARG A 36 -12.20 -3.28 7.64
N VAL A 37 -12.55 -4.02 6.59
CA VAL A 37 -13.88 -4.59 6.41
C VAL A 37 -14.15 -5.71 7.41
N GLU A 38 -13.18 -6.61 7.61
CA GLU A 38 -13.29 -7.74 8.54
C GLU A 38 -13.45 -7.30 10.00
N HIS A 39 -12.76 -6.23 10.40
CA HIS A 39 -12.76 -5.69 11.76
C HIS A 39 -13.69 -4.47 11.95
N HIS A 40 -14.62 -4.26 11.02
CA HIS A 40 -15.64 -3.20 11.07
C HIS A 40 -15.10 -1.80 11.40
N CYS A 41 -13.91 -1.46 10.89
CA CYS A 41 -13.24 -0.26 11.36
C CYS A 41 -13.85 1.03 10.80
N THR A 42 -13.95 2.04 11.65
CA THR A 42 -14.54 3.36 11.35
C THR A 42 -13.50 4.47 11.49
N PRO A 43 -13.44 5.45 10.57
CA PRO A 43 -12.42 6.51 10.63
C PRO A 43 -12.63 7.42 11.85
N VAL A 44 -11.54 7.71 12.59
CA VAL A 44 -11.56 8.62 13.78
C VAL A 44 -11.14 10.05 13.46
N GLY A 45 -10.68 10.34 12.24
CA GLY A 45 -10.01 11.59 11.83
C GLY A 45 -10.85 12.88 11.80
N HIS A 46 -11.92 13.02 12.58
CA HIS A 46 -12.67 14.28 12.72
C HIS A 46 -12.49 14.98 14.07
N THR A 47 -11.86 14.35 15.06
CA THR A 47 -11.85 14.86 16.43
C THR A 47 -10.70 15.79 16.80
N ASP A 48 -9.58 15.75 16.09
CA ASP A 48 -8.31 16.25 16.63
C ASP A 48 -7.46 17.06 15.62
N GLY A 49 -8.02 17.38 14.44
CA GLY A 49 -7.39 18.27 13.46
C GLY A 49 -6.08 17.76 12.85
N SER A 50 -5.66 16.54 13.22
CA SER A 50 -4.54 15.85 12.62
C SER A 50 -5.05 15.07 11.41
N ASN A 51 -4.42 15.23 10.25
CA ASN A 51 -4.68 14.42 9.04
C ASN A 51 -4.29 12.93 9.21
N ARG A 52 -4.21 12.45 10.45
CA ARG A 52 -3.92 11.05 10.77
C ARG A 52 -5.24 10.30 10.73
N ALA A 53 -5.57 9.77 9.57
CA ALA A 53 -6.70 8.86 9.39
C ALA A 53 -6.46 7.54 10.13
N GLY A 54 -6.60 7.56 11.45
CA GLY A 54 -6.78 6.35 12.24
C GLY A 54 -8.17 5.75 11.99
N TYR A 55 -8.31 4.46 12.24
CA TYR A 55 -9.57 3.73 12.17
C TYR A 55 -9.79 2.98 13.48
N GLN A 56 -10.91 3.26 14.15
CA GLN A 56 -11.38 2.53 15.32
C GLN A 56 -12.03 1.23 14.87
N CYS A 57 -11.46 0.09 15.25
CA CYS A 57 -11.97 -1.24 14.93
C CYS A 57 -12.81 -1.83 16.07
N ASP A 58 -13.44 -2.98 15.82
CA ASP A 58 -14.29 -3.72 16.77
C ASP A 58 -13.55 -4.28 17.99
N ASP A 59 -12.22 -4.38 17.93
CA ASP A 59 -11.33 -4.71 19.04
C ASP A 59 -11.20 -3.58 20.08
N GLY A 60 -11.81 -2.42 19.85
CA GLY A 60 -11.73 -1.27 20.73
C GLY A 60 -10.43 -0.48 20.59
N GLN A 61 -9.57 -0.79 19.61
CA GLN A 61 -8.32 -0.06 19.34
C GLN A 61 -8.37 0.77 18.06
N VAL A 62 -7.53 1.81 18.01
CA VAL A 62 -7.31 2.64 16.81
C VAL A 62 -6.12 2.11 16.03
N HIS A 63 -6.39 1.63 14.83
CA HIS A 63 -5.39 1.16 13.87
C HIS A 63 -5.07 2.23 12.84
N TYR A 64 -3.81 2.25 12.37
CA TYR A 64 -3.35 3.21 11.36
C TYR A 64 -2.85 2.45 10.15
N ARG A 65 -3.30 2.86 8.95
CA ARG A 65 -2.92 2.25 7.66
C ARG A 65 -1.41 2.03 7.52
N TRP A 66 -0.59 3.03 7.86
CA TRP A 66 0.88 2.93 7.72
C TRP A 66 1.59 2.06 8.77
N ARG A 67 0.91 1.65 9.86
CA ARG A 67 1.53 0.81 10.92
C ARG A 67 1.34 -0.68 10.69
N GLN A 68 0.36 -1.08 9.89
CA GLN A 68 0.11 -2.48 9.52
C GLN A 68 0.99 -2.93 8.32
N MET A 69 1.65 -2.00 7.63
CA MET A 69 2.57 -2.26 6.51
C MET A 69 4.03 -2.53 6.96
N ARG A 70 4.25 -3.02 8.20
CA ARG A 70 5.61 -3.17 8.75
C ARG A 70 5.89 -4.58 9.25
#